data_AF-A0A7V2S8L6-F1
#
_entry.id   AF-A0A7V2S8L6-F1
#
_cell.length_a   1.000
_cell.length_b   1.000
_cell.length_c   1.000
_cell.angle_alpha   90.00
_cell.angle_beta   90.00
_cell.angle_gamma   90.00
#
_symmetry.space_group_name_H-M   'P 1'
#
loop_
_entity.id
_entity.type
_entity.pdbx_description
1 polymer ?
#
loop_
_entity_poly.entity_id
_entity_poly.type
_entity_poly.pdbx_seq_one_letter_code
_entity_poly.pdbx_strand_id
1 'polypeptide(L)'
;MKTANYQAHIPDEQGFVDYSKTENKTWQQLFDRQIRLIENRACDEYLQGMELLNLPSDRIPQLPDVNKVLRKTTGWEVEAVAAVIPFEEFFTLLANKKFPAATFIRTPEDIDYLQEPDIFHEIFGHCPLLT
;
A
#
# COMPACT_ATOMS: atom_id res chain seq x y z
N MET A 1 -8.19 -10.07 22.41
CA MET A 1 -7.76 -9.52 21.11
C MET A 1 -8.19 -10.50 20.05
N LYS A 2 -8.96 -10.06 19.05
CA LYS A 2 -9.28 -10.91 17.89
C LYS A 2 -8.03 -10.91 17.02
N THR A 3 -7.27 -12.01 17.04
CA THR A 3 -6.20 -12.24 16.07
C THR A 3 -6.85 -12.71 14.77
N ALA A 4 -7.23 -11.77 13.91
CA ALA A 4 -7.36 -12.11 12.51
C ALA A 4 -5.95 -12.51 12.03
N ASN A 5 -5.80 -13.75 11.56
CA ASN A 5 -4.55 -14.19 10.96
C ASN A 5 -4.47 -13.57 9.55
N TYR A 6 -3.92 -12.36 9.48
CA TYR A 6 -3.60 -11.72 8.22
C TYR A 6 -2.46 -12.46 7.53
N GLN A 7 -2.74 -13.01 6.36
CA GLN A 7 -1.74 -13.67 5.53
C GLN A 7 -1.50 -12.82 4.30
N ALA A 8 -0.24 -12.40 4.11
CA ALA A 8 0.20 -11.72 2.90
C ALA A 8 -0.02 -12.63 1.68
N HIS A 9 -0.58 -12.09 0.61
CA HIS A 9 -0.67 -12.79 -0.66
C HIS A 9 0.72 -12.97 -1.27
N ILE A 10 0.95 -14.09 -1.94
CA ILE A 10 2.20 -14.30 -2.68
C ILE A 10 1.97 -13.80 -4.10
N PRO A 11 2.72 -12.78 -4.58
CA PRO A 11 2.63 -12.36 -5.97
C PRO A 11 3.07 -13.47 -6.93
N ASP A 12 2.54 -13.45 -8.15
CA ASP A 12 3.01 -14.32 -9.23
C ASP A 12 4.42 -13.91 -9.74
N GLU A 13 4.91 -14.63 -10.75
CA GLU A 13 6.24 -14.35 -11.35
C GLU A 13 6.35 -12.95 -11.96
N GLN A 14 5.23 -12.30 -12.25
CA GLN A 14 5.14 -10.96 -12.81
C GLN A 14 4.90 -9.90 -11.72
N GLY A 15 4.76 -10.29 -10.45
CA GLY A 15 4.52 -9.42 -9.31
C GLY A 15 3.05 -9.04 -9.12
N PHE A 16 2.11 -9.73 -9.77
CA PHE A 16 0.68 -9.50 -9.63
C PHE A 16 0.06 -10.36 -8.52
N VAL A 17 -0.96 -9.82 -7.87
CA VAL A 17 -1.70 -10.47 -6.79
C VAL A 17 -3.18 -10.56 -7.14
N ASP A 18 -3.77 -11.75 -6.97
CA ASP A 18 -5.20 -11.99 -7.14
C ASP A 18 -5.98 -11.61 -5.87
N TYR A 19 -6.30 -10.32 -5.74
CA TYR A 19 -7.13 -9.82 -4.64
C TYR A 19 -8.61 -10.15 -4.87
N SER A 20 -9.25 -10.68 -3.84
CA SER A 20 -10.67 -11.01 -3.87
C SER A 20 -11.55 -9.76 -4.00
N LYS A 21 -12.83 -9.98 -4.38
CA LYS A 21 -13.83 -8.92 -4.45
C LYS A 21 -14.03 -8.21 -3.11
N THR A 22 -13.92 -8.94 -1.99
CA THR A 22 -14.07 -8.37 -0.66
C THR A 22 -12.91 -7.42 -0.34
N GLU A 23 -11.68 -7.82 -0.68
CA GLU A 23 -10.49 -7.01 -0.44
C GLU A 23 -10.49 -5.72 -1.27
N ASN A 24 -10.85 -5.82 -2.56
CA ASN A 24 -11.02 -4.65 -3.42
C ASN A 24 -12.11 -3.70 -2.89
N LYS A 25 -13.20 -4.24 -2.34
CA LYS A 25 -14.26 -3.45 -1.71
C LYS A 25 -13.78 -2.77 -0.42
N THR A 26 -12.98 -3.44 0.40
CA THR A 26 -12.36 -2.81 1.58
C THR A 26 -11.47 -1.64 1.16
N TRP A 27 -10.63 -1.83 0.14
CA TRP A 27 -9.79 -0.76 -0.41
C TRP A 27 -10.64 0.44 -0.84
N GLN A 28 -11.70 0.20 -1.61
CA GLN A 28 -12.58 1.27 -2.07
C GLN A 28 -13.18 2.06 -0.91
N GLN A 29 -13.67 1.37 0.14
CA GLN A 29 -14.23 2.04 1.32
C GLN A 29 -13.19 2.91 2.04
N LEU A 30 -11.96 2.41 2.18
CA LEU A 30 -10.85 3.15 2.79
C LEU A 30 -10.47 4.35 1.93
N PHE A 31 -10.32 4.16 0.62
CA PHE A 31 -9.96 5.22 -0.34
C PHE A 31 -11.00 6.33 -0.35
N ASP A 32 -12.28 5.99 -0.54
CA ASP A 32 -13.39 6.95 -0.56
C ASP A 32 -13.49 7.74 0.75
N ARG A 33 -13.24 7.08 1.89
CA ARG A 33 -13.21 7.75 3.20
C ARG A 33 -12.05 8.73 3.28
N GLN A 34 -10.84 8.30 2.93
CA GLN A 34 -9.64 9.11 3.13
C GLN A 34 -9.53 10.27 2.15
N ILE A 35 -9.87 10.09 0.87
CA ILE A 35 -9.75 11.15 -0.15
C ILE A 35 -10.53 12.42 0.25
N ARG A 36 -11.71 12.25 0.88
CA ARG A 36 -12.53 13.35 1.42
C ARG A 36 -11.92 14.04 2.65
N LEU A 37 -11.08 13.34 3.40
CA LEU A 37 -10.48 13.86 4.63
C LEU A 37 -9.17 14.59 4.34
N ILE A 38 -8.37 14.11 3.40
CA ILE A 38 -7.01 14.61 3.15
C ILE A 38 -6.95 15.94 2.40
N GLU A 39 -7.97 16.30 1.60
CA GLU A 39 -7.98 17.49 0.72
C GLU A 39 -7.58 18.79 1.43
N ASN A 40 -7.91 18.93 2.72
CA ASN A 40 -7.59 20.12 3.52
C ASN A 40 -6.74 19.78 4.75
N ARG A 41 -6.03 18.66 4.73
CA ARG A 41 -5.26 18.15 5.88
C ARG A 41 -3.88 17.63 5.52
N ALA A 42 -3.74 16.94 4.39
CA ALA A 42 -2.45 16.49 3.90
C ALA A 42 -1.66 17.67 3.31
N CYS A 43 -0.33 17.55 3.28
CA CYS A 43 0.50 18.55 2.63
C CYS A 43 0.38 18.48 1.11
N ASP A 44 0.75 19.56 0.42
CA ASP A 44 0.63 19.68 -1.03
C ASP A 44 1.49 18.63 -1.75
N GLU A 45 2.66 18.27 -1.21
CA GLU A 45 3.55 17.24 -1.78
C GLU A 45 2.88 15.85 -1.79
N TYR A 46 2.12 15.53 -0.74
CA TYR A 46 1.37 14.28 -0.67
C TYR A 46 0.24 14.28 -1.71
N LEU A 47 -0.49 15.39 -1.86
CA LEU A 47 -1.56 15.51 -2.85
C LEU A 47 -1.02 15.41 -4.28
N GLN A 48 0.12 16.05 -4.56
CA GLN A 48 0.82 15.92 -5.83
C GLN A 48 1.26 14.47 -6.11
N GLY A 49 1.79 13.78 -5.09
CA GLY A 49 2.16 12.37 -5.21
C GLY A 49 0.95 11.46 -5.49
N MET A 50 -0.20 11.76 -4.89
CA MET A 50 -1.46 11.05 -5.18
C MET A 50 -1.89 11.22 -6.63
N GLU A 51 -1.77 12.43 -7.19
CA GLU A 51 -2.04 12.69 -8.62
C GLU A 51 -1.07 11.94 -9.54
N LEU A 52 0.23 11.92 -9.20
CA LEU A 52 1.25 11.21 -9.98
C LEU A 52 1.04 9.70 -9.99
N LEU A 53 0.73 9.11 -8.83
CA LEU A 53 0.45 7.68 -8.70
C LEU A 53 -0.85 7.28 -9.39
N ASN A 54 -1.84 8.19 -9.42
CA ASN A 54 -3.16 7.97 -10.01
C ASN A 54 -3.77 6.61 -9.60
N LEU A 55 -3.76 6.37 -8.28
CA LEU A 55 -4.18 5.10 -7.70
C LEU A 55 -5.66 4.80 -8.04
N PRO A 56 -6.01 3.56 -8.38
CA PRO A 56 -7.39 3.18 -8.58
C PRO A 56 -8.19 3.32 -7.27
N SER A 57 -9.36 3.93 -7.37
CA SER A 57 -10.24 4.12 -6.20
C SER A 57 -11.10 2.90 -5.88
N ASP A 58 -11.24 1.94 -6.81
CA ASP A 58 -12.21 0.83 -6.73
C ASP A 58 -11.59 -0.55 -6.49
N ARG A 59 -10.26 -0.65 -6.45
CA ARG A 59 -9.51 -1.90 -6.27
C ARG A 59 -8.11 -1.63 -5.74
N ILE A 60 -7.50 -2.65 -5.14
CA ILE A 60 -6.12 -2.58 -4.68
C ILE A 60 -5.20 -2.43 -5.91
N PRO A 61 -4.28 -1.44 -5.93
CA PRO A 61 -3.31 -1.29 -7.01
C PRO A 61 -2.32 -2.46 -7.03
N GLN A 62 -1.88 -2.81 -8.23
CA GLN A 62 -0.83 -3.81 -8.41
C GLN A 62 0.54 -3.15 -8.26
N LEU A 63 1.45 -3.78 -7.51
CA LEU A 63 2.78 -3.21 -7.27
C LEU A 63 3.56 -2.89 -8.56
N PRO A 64 3.50 -3.71 -9.64
CA PRO A 64 4.15 -3.35 -10.91
C PRO A 64 3.70 -1.99 -11.47
N ASP A 65 2.43 -1.63 -11.30
CA ASP A 65 1.89 -0.35 -11.77
C ASP A 65 2.36 0.83 -10.92
N VAL A 66 2.34 0.67 -9.58
CA VAL A 66 2.87 1.66 -8.63
C VAL A 66 4.38 1.88 -8.87
N ASN A 67 5.13 0.79 -9.01
CA ASN A 67 6.57 0.80 -9.21
C ASN A 67 6.98 1.46 -10.52
N LYS A 68 6.14 1.39 -11.57
CA LYS A 68 6.40 2.12 -12.81
C LYS A 68 6.48 3.63 -12.58
N VAL A 69 5.63 4.17 -11.70
CA VAL A 69 5.63 5.60 -11.35
C VAL A 69 6.82 5.91 -10.45
N LEU A 70 6.96 5.21 -9.32
CA LEU A 70 8.03 5.47 -8.34
C LEU A 70 9.44 5.37 -8.97
N ARG A 71 9.68 4.38 -9.83
CA ARG A 71 10.98 4.23 -10.50
C ARG A 71 11.27 5.41 -11.42
N LYS A 72 10.25 5.95 -12.08
CA LYS A 72 10.40 7.08 -13.01
C LYS A 72 10.64 8.39 -12.28
N THR A 73 10.02 8.60 -11.13
CA THR A 73 10.05 9.90 -10.46
C THR A 73 11.25 10.03 -9.52
N THR A 74 11.49 9.03 -8.68
CA THR A 74 12.60 9.04 -7.72
C THR A 74 13.54 7.86 -7.85
N GLY A 75 13.16 6.78 -8.55
CA GLY A 75 13.94 5.54 -8.58
C GLY A 75 13.67 4.62 -7.38
N TRP A 76 12.61 4.88 -6.62
CA TRP A 76 12.08 3.96 -5.61
C TRP A 76 11.20 2.88 -6.25
N GLU A 77 10.99 1.80 -5.52
CA GLU A 77 9.97 0.80 -5.82
C GLU A 77 9.43 0.21 -4.52
N VAL A 78 8.26 -0.41 -4.58
CA VAL A 78 7.66 -1.21 -3.51
C VAL A 78 8.06 -2.67 -3.70
N GLU A 79 8.51 -3.31 -2.62
CA GLU A 79 8.83 -4.72 -2.55
C GLU A 79 7.76 -5.45 -1.73
N ALA A 80 7.18 -6.51 -2.30
CA ALA A 80 6.23 -7.34 -1.57
C ALA A 80 6.96 -8.11 -0.46
N VAL A 81 6.48 -8.02 0.77
CA VAL A 81 7.06 -8.73 1.91
C VAL A 81 6.00 -9.49 2.70
N ALA A 82 6.45 -10.42 3.54
CA ALA A 82 5.59 -10.99 4.57
C ALA A 82 5.14 -9.89 5.55
N ALA A 83 4.04 -10.14 6.27
CA ALA A 83 3.46 -9.17 7.21
C ALA A 83 4.47 -8.65 8.27
N VAL A 84 5.50 -9.43 8.60
CA VAL A 84 6.59 -9.02 9.50
C VAL A 84 7.92 -9.52 8.93
N ILE A 85 8.89 -8.61 8.76
CA ILE A 85 10.27 -8.92 8.36
C ILE A 85 11.26 -8.48 9.45
N PRO A 86 12.46 -9.08 9.54
CA PRO A 86 13.51 -8.63 10.44
C PRO A 86 13.95 -7.19 10.17
N PHE A 87 14.41 -6.48 11.21
CA PHE A 87 14.89 -5.09 11.08
C PHE A 87 16.03 -4.93 10.07
N GLU A 88 16.97 -5.87 10.05
CA GLU A 88 18.10 -5.84 9.11
C GLU A 88 17.61 -5.90 7.65
N GLU A 89 16.61 -6.73 7.37
CA GLU A 89 16.00 -6.84 6.05
C GLU A 89 15.26 -5.57 5.67
N PHE A 90 14.46 -5.02 6.59
CA PHE A 90 13.75 -3.75 6.39
C PHE A 90 14.70 -2.60 6.01
N PHE A 91 15.78 -2.41 6.78
CA PHE A 91 16.76 -1.36 6.49
C PHE A 91 17.56 -1.64 5.22
N THR A 92 17.85 -2.91 4.92
CA THR A 92 18.50 -3.29 3.66
C THR A 92 17.64 -2.92 2.46
N LEU A 93 16.33 -3.17 2.51
CA LEU A 93 15.40 -2.79 1.45
C LEU A 93 15.37 -1.26 1.27
N LEU A 94 15.20 -0.50 2.35
CA LEU A 94 15.18 0.97 2.28
C LEU A 94 16.50 1.55 1.73
N ALA A 95 17.64 1.01 2.15
CA ALA A 95 18.95 1.44 1.64
C ALA A 95 19.09 1.22 0.13
N ASN A 96 18.35 0.26 -0.43
CA ASN A 96 18.30 -0.04 -1.86
C ASN A 96 17.07 0.56 -2.56
N LYS A 97 16.39 1.54 -1.92
CA LYS A 97 15.20 2.24 -2.44
C LYS A 97 14.02 1.30 -2.74
N LYS A 98 13.93 0.22 -1.97
CA LYS A 98 12.82 -0.72 -1.95
C LYS A 98 12.01 -0.47 -0.68
N PHE A 99 10.79 0.02 -0.83
CA PHE A 99 9.86 0.22 0.27
C PHE A 99 9.09 -1.08 0.52
N PRO A 100 9.25 -1.74 1.68
CA PRO A 100 8.57 -3.00 1.94
C PRO A 100 7.07 -2.78 2.16
N ALA A 101 6.22 -3.57 1.50
CA ALA A 101 4.77 -3.57 1.75
C ALA A 101 4.22 -4.99 1.91
N ALA A 102 3.45 -5.20 2.98
CA ALA A 102 2.71 -6.44 3.17
C ALA A 102 1.53 -6.51 2.20
N THR A 103 1.43 -7.60 1.44
CA THR A 103 0.44 -7.79 0.37
C THR A 103 -0.90 -8.33 0.89
N PHE A 104 -1.39 -7.85 2.03
CA PHE A 104 -2.74 -8.12 2.52
C PHE A 104 -3.47 -6.81 2.81
N ILE A 105 -4.80 -6.84 2.88
CA ILE A 105 -5.61 -5.71 3.36
C ILE A 105 -6.40 -6.13 4.61
N ARG A 106 -6.66 -5.17 5.51
CA ARG A 106 -7.49 -5.40 6.70
C ARG A 106 -8.87 -5.95 6.36
N THR A 107 -9.49 -6.68 7.30
CA THR A 107 -10.86 -7.18 7.13
C THR A 107 -11.89 -6.04 7.25
N PRO A 108 -13.12 -6.22 6.74
CA PRO A 108 -14.21 -5.26 6.96
C PRO A 108 -14.50 -5.02 8.44
N GLU A 109 -14.28 -6.00 9.32
CA GLU A 109 -14.46 -5.88 10.76
C GLU A 109 -13.42 -4.93 11.40
N ASP A 110 -12.23 -4.84 10.82
CA ASP A 110 -11.11 -3.99 11.28
C ASP A 110 -10.97 -2.70 10.44
N ILE A 111 -12.02 -2.31 9.70
CA ILE A 111 -12.00 -1.17 8.76
C ILE A 111 -11.57 0.16 9.40
N ASP A 112 -11.88 0.34 10.68
CA ASP A 112 -11.57 1.56 11.41
C ASP A 112 -10.13 1.58 11.93
N TYR A 113 -9.58 0.42 12.28
CA TYR A 113 -8.23 0.33 12.80
C TYR A 113 -7.69 -1.11 12.76
N LEU A 114 -6.44 -1.23 12.33
CA LEU A 114 -5.62 -2.42 12.43
C LEU A 114 -4.26 -2.02 13.02
N GLN A 115 -3.69 -2.84 13.90
CA GLN A 115 -2.39 -2.57 14.51
C GLN A 115 -1.24 -2.87 13.55
N GLU A 116 -1.35 -3.96 12.80
CA GLU A 116 -0.43 -4.35 11.74
C GLU A 116 -0.56 -3.42 10.53
N PRO A 117 0.56 -3.06 9.86
CA PRO A 117 0.49 -2.31 8.62
C PRO A 117 -0.01 -3.22 7.49
N ASP A 118 -1.04 -2.76 6.80
CA ASP A 118 -1.61 -3.43 5.63
C ASP A 118 -1.28 -2.66 4.34
N ILE A 119 -1.61 -3.25 3.19
CA ILE A 119 -1.30 -2.64 1.88
C ILE A 119 -1.92 -1.25 1.69
N PHE A 120 -3.04 -0.95 2.34
CA PHE A 120 -3.62 0.39 2.31
C PHE A 120 -2.73 1.38 3.04
N HIS A 121 -2.28 1.05 4.26
CA HIS A 121 -1.32 1.88 4.99
C HIS A 121 -0.06 2.17 4.16
N GLU A 122 0.50 1.14 3.52
CA GLU A 122 1.76 1.27 2.78
C GLU A 122 1.61 2.07 1.48
N ILE A 123 0.64 1.69 0.65
CA ILE A 123 0.48 2.31 -0.68
C ILE A 123 -0.21 3.66 -0.59
N PHE A 124 -1.29 3.80 0.16
CA PHE A 124 -1.98 5.08 0.29
C PHE A 124 -1.22 6.01 1.24
N GLY A 125 -0.66 5.50 2.34
CA GLY A 125 -0.04 6.33 3.37
C GLY A 125 1.36 6.84 3.02
N HIS A 126 2.22 5.99 2.45
CA HIS A 126 3.64 6.33 2.26
C HIS A 126 4.02 6.61 0.81
N CYS A 127 3.53 5.81 -0.15
CA CYS A 127 4.00 5.91 -1.54
C CYS A 127 3.83 7.28 -2.21
N PRO A 128 2.80 8.10 -1.92
CA PRO A 128 2.72 9.45 -2.48
C PRO A 128 3.94 10.32 -2.15
N LEU A 129 4.54 10.17 -0.98
CA LEU A 129 5.73 10.91 -0.58
C LEU A 129 7.04 10.27 -1.06
N LEU A 130 6.96 9.14 -1.76
CA LEU A 130 8.08 8.51 -2.45
C LEU A 130 8.12 8.90 -3.93
N THR A 131 7.14 9.65 -4.45
CA THR A 131 7.16 10.15 -5.82
C THR A 131 8.10 11.31 -6.01
#